data_AF-D6YTG3-F1
#
_entry.id   AF-D6YTG3-F1
#
_cell.length_a   1.000
_cell.length_b   1.000
_cell.length_c   1.000
_cell.angle_alpha   90.00
_cell.angle_beta   90.00
_cell.angle_gamma   90.00
#
_symmetry.space_group_name_H-M   'P 1'
#
loop_
_entity.id
_entity.type
_entity.pdbx_description
1 polymer ?
#
loop_
_entity_poly.entity_id
_entity_poly.type
_entity_poly.pdbx_seq_one_letter_code
_entity_poly.pdbx_strand_id
1 'polypeptide(L)' 'MGNKKGGEAAGVVLSLVQTCRAMGINPREYIEDVMRRLMSHNAQKLQELLPDFWLKAKECPAA' A
#
# COMPACT_ATOMS: atom_id res chain seq x y z
N MET A 1 28.10 -1.40 -5.24
CA MET A 1 27.19 -2.28 -6.01
C MET A 1 25.84 -2.32 -5.30
N GLY A 2 24.77 -2.13 -6.05
CA GLY A 2 23.43 -1.85 -5.55
C GLY A 2 22.95 -2.82 -4.48
N ASN A 3 22.43 -2.26 -3.39
CA ASN A 3 21.76 -3.04 -2.37
C ASN A 3 20.53 -3.71 -3.00
N LYS A 4 20.59 -5.02 -3.25
CA LYS A 4 19.52 -5.81 -3.89
C LYS A 4 18.15 -5.56 -3.25
N LYS A 5 18.16 -5.29 -1.93
CA LYS A 5 16.98 -4.92 -1.13
C LYS A 5 16.27 -3.65 -1.63
N GLY A 6 17.01 -2.68 -2.15
CA GLY A 6 16.42 -1.44 -2.69
C GLY A 6 15.71 -1.67 -4.03
N GLY A 7 16.26 -2.53 -4.88
CA GLY A 7 15.61 -2.92 -6.14
C GLY A 7 14.36 -3.78 -5.92
N GLU A 8 14.40 -4.68 -4.94
CA GLU A 8 13.27 -5.54 -4.59
C GLU A 8 12.12 -4.73 -3.97
N ALA A 9 12.42 -3.82 -3.04
CA ALA A 9 11.43 -2.92 -2.46
C ALA A 9 10.79 -2.02 -3.54
N ALA A 10 11.59 -1.49 -4.48
CA ALA A 10 11.06 -0.72 -5.60
C ALA A 10 10.14 -1.56 -6.50
N GLY A 11 10.49 -2.82 -6.77
CA GLY A 11 9.65 -3.74 -7.53
C GLY A 11 8.31 -4.03 -6.88
N VAL A 12 8.29 -4.20 -5.55
CA VAL A 12 7.05 -4.39 -4.77
C VAL A 12 6.18 -3.14 -4.83
N VAL A 13 6.74 -1.96 -4.59
CA VAL A 13 6.00 -0.68 -4.64
C VAL A 13 5.43 -0.44 -6.05
N LEU A 14 6.23 -0.68 -7.10
CA LEU A 14 5.78 -0.54 -8.48
C LEU A 14 4.63 -1.50 -8.79
N SER A 15 4.71 -2.75 -8.33
CA SER A 15 3.63 -3.73 -8.50
C SER A 15 2.34 -3.25 -7.81
N LEU A 16 2.43 -2.75 -6.58
CA LEU A 16 1.29 -2.19 -5.85
C LEU A 16 0.68 -0.98 -6.57
N VAL A 17 1.52 -0.08 -7.10
CA VAL A 17 1.07 1.08 -7.88
C VAL A 17 0.35 0.65 -9.16
N GLN A 18 0.83 -0.38 -9.86
CA GLN A 18 0.13 -0.94 -11.03
C GLN A 18 -1.23 -1.51 -10.62
N THR A 19 -1.30 -2.25 -9.52
CA THR A 19 -2.58 -2.76 -9.00
C THR A 19 -3.54 -1.63 -8.64
N CYS A 20 -3.07 -0.55 -8.01
CA CYS A 20 -3.88 0.63 -7.71
C CYS A 20 -4.47 1.24 -8.99
N ARG A 21 -3.64 1.40 -10.04
CA ARG A 21 -4.11 1.91 -11.34
C ARG A 21 -5.17 1.01 -11.97
N ALA A 22 -4.99 -0.31 -11.90
CA ALA A 22 -5.96 -1.27 -12.41
C ALA A 22 -7.32 -1.19 -11.69
N MET A 23 -7.31 -0.86 -10.39
CA MET A 23 -8.52 -0.64 -9.59
C MET A 23 -9.09 0.79 -9.70
N GLY A 24 -8.45 1.70 -10.43
CA GLY A 24 -8.86 3.11 -10.48
C GLY A 24 -8.58 3.90 -9.19
N ILE A 25 -7.72 3.38 -8.31
CA ILE A 25 -7.30 4.04 -7.08
C ILE A 25 -6.19 5.04 -7.39
N ASN A 26 -6.25 6.22 -6.78
CA ASN A 26 -5.14 7.18 -6.83
C ASN A 26 -3.92 6.62 -6.07
N PRO A 27 -2.82 6.25 -6.76
CA PRO A 27 -1.67 5.63 -6.10
C PRO A 27 -0.97 6.57 -5.12
N ARG A 28 -1.07 7.89 -5.35
CA ARG A 28 -0.53 8.90 -4.43
C ARG A 28 -1.27 8.87 -3.09
N GLU A 29 -2.59 8.92 -3.12
CA GLU A 29 -3.46 8.84 -1.92
C GLU A 29 -3.22 7.54 -1.16
N TYR A 30 -3.17 6.42 -1.90
CA TYR A 30 -2.91 5.11 -1.33
C TYR A 30 -1.55 5.07 -0.61
N ILE A 31 -0.47 5.50 -1.25
CA ILE A 31 0.87 5.48 -0.63
C ILE A 31 0.92 6.41 0.59
N GLU A 32 0.34 7.61 0.51
CA GLU A 32 0.35 8.56 1.62
C GLU A 32 -0.38 8.00 2.86
N ASP A 33 -1.55 7.39 2.65
CA ASP A 33 -2.33 6.76 3.71
C ASP A 33 -1.63 5.50 4.25
N VAL A 34 -1.06 4.67 3.36
CA VAL A 34 -0.27 3.49 3.74
C VAL A 34 0.96 3.89 4.54
N MET A 35 1.71 4.94 4.17
CA MET A 35 2.87 5.40 4.93
C MET A 35 2.47 5.91 6.32
N ARG A 36 1.36 6.64 6.41
CA ARG A 36 0.82 7.13 7.70
C ARG A 36 0.37 5.99 8.59
N ARG A 37 -0.37 5.02 8.04
CA ARG A 37 -0.80 3.82 8.77
C ARG A 37 0.40 2.98 9.15
N LEU A 38 1.33 2.71 8.25
CA LEU A 38 2.51 1.88 8.48
C LEU A 38 3.34 2.34 9.69
N MET A 39 3.51 3.66 9.87
CA MET A 39 4.23 4.21 11.02
C MET A 39 3.49 4.00 12.36
N SER A 40 2.18 3.86 12.32
CA SER A 40 1.32 3.72 13.51
C SER A 40 0.70 2.32 13.66
N HIS A 41 0.93 1.42 12.71
CA HIS A 41 0.23 0.14 12.57
C HIS A 41 1.22 -1.02 12.67
N ASN A 42 0.73 -2.16 13.16
CA ASN A 42 1.57 -3.31 13.40
C ASN A 42 2.02 -3.95 12.08
N ALA A 43 3.32 -4.24 11.94
CA ALA A 43 3.89 -4.86 10.74
C ALA A 43 3.25 -6.22 10.40
N GLN A 44 2.62 -6.91 11.35
CA GLN A 44 1.89 -8.17 11.08
C GLN A 44 0.61 -7.96 10.26
N LYS A 45 0.10 -6.73 10.18
CA LYS A 45 -1.13 -6.35 9.48
C LYS A 45 -0.88 -5.65 8.14
N LEU A 46 0.34 -5.77 7.58
CA LEU A 46 0.68 -5.25 6.25
C LEU A 46 -0.27 -5.72 5.14
N GLN A 47 -0.84 -6.93 5.28
CA GLN A 47 -1.84 -7.46 4.35
C GLN A 47 -3.12 -6.59 4.29
N GLU A 48 -3.49 -5.90 5.37
CA GLU A 48 -4.63 -4.98 5.41
C GLU A 48 -4.32 -3.65 4.67
N LEU A 49 -3.04 -3.37 4.42
CA LEU A 49 -2.59 -2.22 3.65
C LEU A 49 -2.51 -2.50 2.15
N LEU A 50 -2.74 -3.74 1.69
CA LEU A 50 -2.86 -4.03 0.26
C LEU A 50 -4.02 -3.23 -0.35
N PRO A 51 -3.95 -2.81 -1.63
CA PRO A 51 -4.94 -1.91 -2.22
C PRO A 51 -6.37 -2.46 -2.16
N ASP A 52 -6.57 -3.78 -2.26
CA ASP A 52 -7.88 -4.43 -2.12
C ASP A 52 -8.49 -4.27 -0.72
N PHE A 53 -7.68 -4.44 0.33
CA PHE A 53 -8.12 -4.32 1.73
C PHE A 53 -8.21 -2.87 2.18
N TRP A 54 -7.30 -2.03 1.69
CA TRP A 54 -7.30 -0.59 1.95
C TRP A 54 -8.57 0.06 1.41
N LEU A 55 -9.00 -0.31 0.19
CA LEU A 55 -10.24 0.17 -0.38
C LEU A 55 -11.43 -0.22 0.49
N LYS A 56 -11.54 -1.50 0.87
CA LYS A 56 -12.58 -1.98 1.79
C LYS A 56 -12.57 -1.26 3.14
N ALA A 57 -11.39 -1.00 3.69
CA ALA A 57 -11.24 -0.28 4.96
C ALA A 57 -11.62 1.20 4.86
N LYS A 58 -11.54 1.82 3.68
CA LYS A 58 -12.01 3.18 3.43
C LYS A 58 -13.53 3.21 3.17
N GLU A 59 -14.05 2.22 2.45
CA GLU A 59 -15.47 2.11 2.07
C GLU A 59 -16.36 1.61 3.20
N CYS A 60 -15.78 0.97 4.23
CA CYS A 60 -16.48 0.65 5.47
C CYS A 60 -16.10 1.67 6.54
N PRO A 61 -16.67 2.89 6.54
CA PRO A 61 -16.68 3.71 7.73
C PRO A 61 -17.52 2.92 8.75
N ALA A 62 -16.86 2.30 9.72
CA ALA A 62 -17.55 1.83 10.91
C ALA A 62 -18.34 3.02 11.46
N ALA A 63 -19.67 2.88 11.41
CA ALA A 63 -20.63 3.78 12.01
C ALA A 63 -20.42 3.90 13.53
#